data_AF-A0A6I2M6U3-F1
#
_entry.id   AF-A0A6I2M6U3-F1
#
_cell.length_a   1.000
_cell.length_b   1.000
_cell.length_c   1.000
_cell.angle_alpha   90.00
_cell.angle_beta   90.00
_cell.angle_gamma   90.00
#
_symmetry.space_group_name_H-M   'P 1'
#
loop_
_entity.id
_entity.type
_entity.pdbx_description
1 polymer ?
#
loop_
_entity_poly.entity_id
_entity_poly.type
_entity_poly.pdbx_seq_one_letter_code
_entity_poly.pdbx_strand_id
1 'polypeptide(L)' 'MAAVRNGDFHSIYHQFYTSPYHFVAMQAFANWIHPDLFADLDPEATMRELHERFLPTDYSGVFWGTLEPTS' A
#
# COMPACT_ATOMS: atom_id res chain seq x y z
N MET A 1 -1.24 -7.49 21.47
CA MET A 1 -1.18 -6.10 20.97
C MET A 1 -2.53 -5.77 20.34
N ALA A 2 -3.11 -4.59 20.59
CA ALA A 2 -4.47 -4.27 20.13
C ALA A 2 -4.60 -4.20 18.60
N ALA A 3 -3.65 -3.54 17.92
CA ALA A 3 -3.63 -3.42 16.45
C ALA A 3 -3.73 -4.77 15.73
N VAL A 4 -2.96 -5.78 16.14
CA VAL A 4 -3.02 -7.14 15.56
C VAL A 4 -4.38 -7.78 15.71
N ARG A 5 -5.06 -7.58 16.85
CA ARG A 5 -6.39 -8.16 17.08
C ARG A 5 -7.51 -7.43 16.34
N ASN A 6 -7.29 -6.17 16.03
CA ASN A 6 -8.27 -5.30 15.39
C ASN A 6 -8.16 -5.31 13.86
N GLY A 7 -7.16 -6.00 13.28
CA GLY A 7 -6.90 -5.99 11.83
C GLY A 7 -6.08 -4.77 11.37
N ASP A 8 -5.53 -3.99 12.29
CA ASP A 8 -4.75 -2.78 12.00
C ASP A 8 -3.23 -3.07 11.95
N PHE A 9 -2.84 -4.30 11.58
CA PHE A 9 -1.44 -4.68 11.46
C PHE A 9 -1.05 -4.74 9.98
N HIS A 10 -0.21 -3.80 9.56
CA HIS A 10 0.16 -3.62 8.16
C HIS A 10 1.65 -3.82 7.92
N SER A 11 1.99 -4.11 6.67
CA SER A 11 3.34 -4.23 6.16
C SER A 11 3.49 -3.37 4.91
N ILE A 12 4.69 -2.81 4.72
CA ILE A 12 5.03 -1.94 3.59
C ILE A 12 6.44 -2.27 3.12
N TYR A 13 6.68 -2.24 1.81
CA TYR A 13 7.97 -2.53 1.23
C TYR A 13 9.00 -1.48 1.63
N HIS A 14 10.07 -1.92 2.31
CA HIS A 14 11.02 -1.03 2.98
C HIS A 14 11.72 -0.05 2.02
N GLN A 15 12.00 -0.45 0.78
CA GLN A 15 12.71 0.41 -0.17
C GLN A 15 11.91 1.63 -0.61
N PHE A 16 10.61 1.71 -0.29
CA PHE A 16 9.85 2.94 -0.52
C PHE A 16 10.43 4.15 0.24
N TYR A 17 11.19 3.97 1.33
CA TYR A 17 11.71 5.11 2.11
C TYR A 17 12.66 6.05 1.34
N THR A 18 13.34 5.54 0.31
CA THR A 18 14.25 6.31 -0.56
C THR A 18 13.87 6.27 -2.03
N SER A 19 12.84 5.50 -2.38
CA SER A 19 12.41 5.37 -3.77
C SER A 19 11.67 6.62 -4.23
N PRO A 20 11.79 6.99 -5.53
CA PRO A 20 10.87 7.96 -6.13
C PRO A 20 9.40 7.51 -6.07
N TYR A 21 9.12 6.23 -5.80
CA TYR A 21 7.77 5.66 -5.70
C TYR A 21 7.17 5.73 -4.29
N HIS A 22 7.80 6.45 -3.35
CA HIS A 22 7.32 6.57 -1.98
C HIS A 22 5.89 7.11 -1.86
N PHE A 23 5.40 7.84 -2.87
CA PHE A 23 4.04 8.36 -2.89
C PHE A 23 2.99 7.25 -2.85
N VAL A 24 3.27 6.07 -3.36
CA VAL A 24 2.39 4.90 -3.26
C VAL A 24 2.29 4.43 -1.81
N ALA A 25 3.40 4.41 -1.08
CA ALA A 25 3.39 4.09 0.34
C ALA A 25 2.57 5.12 1.13
N MET A 26 2.64 6.41 0.77
CA MET A 26 1.80 7.45 1.38
C MET A 26 0.31 7.19 1.13
N GLN A 27 -0.08 6.73 -0.06
CA GLN A 27 -1.47 6.36 -0.34
C GLN A 27 -1.92 5.15 0.48
N ALA A 28 -1.08 4.12 0.61
CA ALA A 28 -1.38 2.97 1.47
C ALA A 28 -1.58 3.41 2.94
N PHE A 29 -0.72 4.28 3.47
CA PHE A 29 -0.90 4.85 4.82
C PHE A 29 -2.18 5.67 4.96
N ALA A 30 -2.54 6.46 3.94
CA ALA A 30 -3.79 7.24 3.95
C ALA A 30 -5.01 6.32 4.11
N ASN A 31 -5.05 5.21 3.36
CA ASN A 31 -6.12 4.22 3.44
C ASN A 31 -6.17 3.52 4.81
N TRP A 32 -5.02 3.18 5.39
CA TRP A 32 -4.98 2.49 6.69
C TRP A 32 -5.39 3.40 7.85
N ILE A 33 -5.00 4.67 7.80
CA ILE A 33 -5.23 5.61 8.90
C ILE A 33 -6.64 6.25 8.82
N HIS A 34 -7.12 6.52 7.61
CA HIS A 34 -8.38 7.22 7.36
C HIS A 34 -9.19 6.58 6.22
N PRO A 35 -9.61 5.31 6.35
CA PRO A 35 -10.29 4.58 5.27
C PRO A 35 -11.56 5.30 4.79
N ASP A 36 -12.31 5.93 5.68
CA ASP A 36 -13.55 6.64 5.31
C ASP A 36 -13.29 7.89 4.44
N LEU A 37 -12.13 8.55 4.60
CA LEU A 37 -11.77 9.74 3.82
C LEU A 37 -11.14 9.37 2.46
N PHE A 38 -10.58 8.17 2.35
CA PHE A 38 -9.81 7.73 1.18
C PHE A 38 -10.36 6.45 0.57
N ALA A 39 -11.66 6.18 0.72
CA ALA A 39 -12.31 4.97 0.21
C ALA A 39 -12.15 4.77 -1.32
N ASP A 40 -11.99 5.86 -2.06
CA ASP A 40 -11.80 5.84 -3.52
C ASP A 40 -10.32 5.73 -3.95
N LEU A 41 -9.38 5.78 -3.01
CA LEU A 41 -7.94 5.75 -3.29
C LEU A 41 -7.46 4.30 -3.45
N ASP A 42 -6.89 3.99 -4.61
CA ASP A 42 -6.30 2.67 -4.91
C ASP A 42 -4.77 2.79 -5.15
N PRO A 43 -3.95 2.45 -4.14
CA PRO A 43 -2.49 2.42 -4.29
C PRO A 43 -2.01 1.37 -5.30
N GLU A 44 -2.78 0.30 -5.51
CA GLU A 44 -2.41 -0.76 -6.46
C GLU A 44 -2.63 -0.30 -7.90
N ALA A 45 -3.76 0.33 -8.18
CA ALA A 45 -3.99 0.98 -9.47
C ALA A 45 -2.90 2.01 -9.78
N THR A 46 -2.51 2.83 -8.79
CA THR A 46 -1.41 3.79 -8.94
C THR A 46 -0.08 3.12 -9.30
N MET A 47 0.27 2.00 -8.65
CA MET A 47 1.48 1.26 -8.99
C MET A 47 1.43 0.64 -10.38
N ARG A 48 0.28 0.08 -10.79
CA ARG A 48 0.09 -0.44 -12.14
C ARG A 48 0.30 0.66 -13.18
N GLU A 49 -0.35 1.82 -12.99
CA GLU A 49 -0.24 2.96 -13.90
C GLU A 49 1.21 3.48 -13.97
N LEU A 50 1.92 3.55 -12.84
CA LEU A 50 3.33 3.93 -12.80
C LEU A 50 4.19 2.99 -13.67
N HIS A 51 3.97 1.68 -13.56
CA HIS A 51 4.70 0.69 -14.37
C HIS A 51 4.36 0.86 -15.85
N GLU A 52 3.07 0.91 -16.19
CA GLU A 52 2.57 1.02 -17.57
C GLU A 52 3.07 2.28 -18.29
N ARG A 53 3.13 3.41 -17.60
CA ARG A 53 3.44 4.71 -18.21
C ARG A 53 4.93 5.04 -18.22
N PHE A 54 5.69 4.55 -17.24
CA PHE A 54 7.04 5.06 -16.99
C PHE A 54 8.13 3.99 -16.87
N LEU A 55 7.80 2.71 -16.68
CA LEU A 55 8.79 1.66 -16.49
C LEU A 55 8.83 0.67 -17.67
N PRO A 56 10.00 0.09 -17.98
CA PRO A 56 10.13 -0.87 -19.06
C PRO A 56 9.69 -2.30 -18.66
N THR A 57 9.13 -2.48 -17.46
CA THR A 57 8.78 -3.78 -16.88
C THR A 57 7.34 -3.79 -16.41
N ASP A 58 6.65 -4.90 -16.63
CA ASP A 58 5.29 -5.10 -16.15
C ASP A 58 5.21 -5.08 -14.62
N TYR A 59 4.08 -4.62 -14.09
CA TYR A 59 3.81 -4.65 -12.65
C TYR A 59 3.68 -6.10 -12.16
N SER A 60 4.44 -6.43 -11.10
CA SER A 60 4.36 -7.74 -10.44
C SER A 60 4.80 -7.66 -8.97
N GLY A 61 4.36 -8.62 -8.16
CA GLY A 61 4.72 -8.73 -6.75
C GLY A 61 3.70 -8.13 -5.77
N VAL A 62 4.07 -8.09 -4.50
CA VAL A 62 3.27 -7.54 -3.40
C VAL A 62 4.14 -6.59 -2.60
N PHE A 63 3.73 -5.32 -2.51
CA PHE A 63 4.52 -4.24 -1.91
C PHE A 63 3.95 -3.71 -0.60
N TRP A 64 2.73 -4.08 -0.24
CA TRP A 64 2.10 -3.81 1.05
C TRP A 64 1.06 -4.87 1.35
N GLY A 65 0.60 -4.93 2.60
CA GLY A 65 -0.47 -5.84 2.97
C GLY A 65 -0.90 -5.66 4.41
N THR A 66 -2.10 -6.13 4.72
CA THR A 66 -2.68 -6.15 6.06
C THR A 66 -2.77 -7.59 6.53
N LEU A 67 -2.41 -7.85 7.78
CA LEU A 67 -2.66 -9.13 8.41
C LEU A 67 -4.12 -9.20 8.83
N GLU A 68 -4.87 -10.09 8.21
CA GLU A 68 -6.24 -10.38 8.59
C GLU A 68 -6.29 -10.98 10.01
N PRO A 69 -7.27 -10.58 10.85
CA PRO A 69 -7.48 -11.20 12.15
C PRO A 69 -7.69 -12.71 12.00
N THR A 70 -7.00 -13.52 12.80
CA THR A 70 -7.31 -14.95 12.90
C THR A 70 -8.64 -15.11 13.63
N SER A 71 -9.65 -15.67 12.94
CA SER A 71 -10.97 -16.00 13.51
C SER A 71 -10.90 -16.92 14.73
#